data_AF-A0A1J3DZ70-F1
#
_entry.id   AF-A0A1J3DZ70-F1
#
_cell.length_a   1.000
_cell.length_b   1.000
_cell.length_c   1.000
_cell.angle_alpha   90.00
_cell.angle_beta   90.00
_cell.angle_gamma   90.00
#
_symmetry.space_group_name_H-M   'P 1'
#
loop_
_entity.id
_entity.type
_entity.pdbx_description
1 polymer ?
#
loop_
_entity_poly.entity_id
_entity_poly.type
_entity_poly.pdbx_seq_one_letter_code
_entity_poly.pdbx_strand_id
1 'polypeptide(L)'
;KIKKAKADSKLKEEIGFEARLPQGISMTNVSGIGIPTEETGNVLQFLEFCSAFGKVLDLKEGQADSVVAELFSSGRSIKRKQYSCVIQMMIQLLNLISDDRDEMSLSLSSTDTTWFSYVGEFLSQSGVLSDCFPPETFKSGVSEYEKMDGSKRLKLLIFLCDESLSTWAMRNFMEEQYTETETKKKEAKQKAAAAKEKEKQLRQKMQSDLAKTHMAKNGAPLSVEEHHAMLSRIKAEAKEAHGEMLEAMGMTSTRQRCDAVRTDPILVNDDGRVLWKLNCFEEEEKFLLQELGRFDVLPPLEKWLEFKPEQKQEIEKYLSAKRMKLMRAQKNANVEYN
;
A
#
# COMPACT_ATOMS: atom_id res chain seq x y z
N LYS A 1 -48.63 -6.89 -22.65
CA LYS A 1 -47.21 -6.59 -23.02
C LYS A 1 -46.67 -5.23 -22.52
N ILE A 2 -47.34 -4.52 -21.60
CA ILE A 2 -46.91 -3.16 -21.15
C ILE A 2 -46.21 -3.17 -19.77
N LYS A 3 -46.34 -4.23 -18.96
CA LYS A 3 -45.72 -4.30 -17.63
C LYS A 3 -44.23 -4.69 -17.60
N LYS A 4 -43.72 -5.35 -18.66
CA LYS A 4 -42.31 -5.80 -18.72
C LYS A 4 -41.34 -4.67 -19.09
N ALA A 5 -41.76 -3.80 -20.01
CA ALA A 5 -40.97 -2.62 -20.42
C ALA A 5 -40.80 -1.59 -19.29
N LYS A 6 -41.78 -1.46 -18.39
CA LYS A 6 -41.72 -0.52 -17.26
C LYS A 6 -40.87 -1.03 -16.08
N ALA A 7 -40.69 -2.35 -15.98
CA ALA A 7 -39.76 -2.95 -15.02
C ALA A 7 -38.31 -2.90 -15.55
N ASP A 8 -38.10 -3.12 -16.85
CA ASP A 8 -36.79 -2.98 -17.48
C ASP A 8 -36.31 -1.52 -17.54
N SER A 9 -37.21 -0.53 -17.65
CA SER A 9 -36.82 0.88 -17.57
C SER A 9 -36.47 1.30 -16.13
N LYS A 10 -37.20 0.79 -15.13
CA LYS A 10 -36.92 1.05 -13.71
C LYS A 10 -35.65 0.34 -13.22
N LEU A 11 -35.36 -0.87 -13.73
CA LEU A 11 -34.10 -1.57 -13.48
C LEU A 11 -32.92 -0.87 -14.16
N LYS A 12 -33.11 -0.25 -15.34
CA LYS A 12 -32.08 0.55 -16.01
C LYS A 12 -31.84 1.90 -15.32
N GLU A 13 -32.86 2.52 -14.72
CA GLU A 13 -32.71 3.77 -13.96
C GLU A 13 -32.01 3.58 -12.61
N GLU A 14 -32.16 2.44 -11.93
CA GLU A 14 -31.37 2.15 -10.71
C GLU A 14 -29.89 1.82 -10.98
N ILE A 15 -29.50 1.63 -12.25
CA ILE A 15 -28.11 1.30 -12.67
C ILE A 15 -27.31 2.57 -13.07
N GLY A 16 -27.90 3.77 -12.94
CA GLY A 16 -27.36 5.01 -13.49
C GLY A 16 -26.33 5.79 -12.66
N PHE A 17 -25.87 5.30 -11.51
CA PHE A 17 -24.68 5.88 -10.85
C PHE A 17 -23.50 4.95 -11.06
N GLU A 18 -22.90 5.03 -12.25
CA GLU A 18 -21.51 4.63 -12.39
C GLU A 18 -20.71 5.57 -11.51
N ALA A 19 -20.43 5.15 -10.28
CA ALA A 19 -19.55 5.87 -9.37
C ALA A 19 -18.29 6.24 -10.18
N ARG A 20 -17.96 7.52 -10.21
CA ARG A 20 -16.78 8.04 -10.90
C ARG A 20 -15.69 8.23 -9.85
N LEU A 21 -14.45 8.06 -10.27
CA LEU A 21 -13.33 8.46 -9.44
C LEU A 21 -13.41 9.99 -9.27
N PRO A 22 -13.34 10.51 -8.03
CA PRO A 22 -13.34 11.96 -7.83
C PRO A 22 -12.12 12.62 -8.49
N GLN A 23 -12.20 13.92 -8.69
CA GLN A 23 -11.06 14.70 -9.18
C GLN A 23 -10.09 14.98 -8.03
N GLY A 24 -8.82 14.62 -8.21
CA GLY A 24 -7.72 14.96 -7.31
C GLY A 24 -7.12 16.33 -7.59
N ILE A 25 -6.26 16.79 -6.68
CA ILE A 25 -5.52 18.06 -6.76
C ILE A 25 -4.05 17.75 -6.95
N SER A 26 -3.36 18.49 -7.82
CA SER A 26 -1.93 18.32 -8.03
C SER A 26 -1.18 18.44 -6.71
N MET A 27 -0.36 17.43 -6.42
CA MET A 27 0.51 17.44 -5.26
C MET A 27 1.65 18.43 -5.50
N THR A 28 1.77 19.39 -4.60
CA THR A 28 2.89 20.34 -4.54
C THR A 28 3.54 20.32 -3.15
N ASN A 29 3.10 19.40 -2.30
CA ASN A 29 3.47 19.30 -0.91
C ASN A 29 3.39 17.86 -0.44
N VAL A 30 4.34 17.43 0.38
CA VAL A 30 4.30 16.16 1.12
C VAL A 30 4.71 16.48 2.56
N SER A 31 3.90 16.06 3.54
CA SER A 31 4.16 16.30 4.98
C SER A 31 4.43 17.78 5.35
N GLY A 32 3.78 18.73 4.68
CA GLY A 32 4.01 20.16 4.91
C GLY A 32 5.24 20.74 4.18
N ILE A 33 6.00 19.92 3.45
CA ILE A 33 7.20 20.33 2.70
C ILE A 33 6.81 20.62 1.24
N GLY A 34 7.10 21.84 0.76
CA GLY A 34 6.88 22.20 -0.64
C GLY A 34 7.87 21.47 -1.56
N ILE A 35 7.36 20.71 -2.53
CA ILE A 35 8.17 19.85 -3.42
C ILE A 35 7.78 20.15 -4.88
N PRO A 36 8.76 20.21 -5.81
CA PRO A 36 8.46 20.30 -7.23
C PRO A 36 7.56 19.15 -7.70
N THR A 37 6.61 19.45 -8.57
CA THR A 37 5.66 18.43 -9.09
C THR A 37 6.37 17.27 -9.77
N GLU A 38 7.50 17.55 -10.41
CA GLU A 38 8.36 16.58 -11.11
C GLU A 38 9.05 15.60 -10.16
N GLU A 39 9.28 16.00 -8.91
CA GLU A 39 9.97 15.19 -7.90
C GLU A 39 9.01 14.48 -6.95
N THR A 40 7.69 14.69 -7.09
CA THR A 40 6.71 14.12 -6.16
C THR A 40 6.77 12.60 -6.14
N GLY A 41 6.84 11.94 -7.30
CA GLY A 41 6.94 10.48 -7.38
C GLY A 41 8.21 9.94 -6.72
N ASN A 42 9.34 10.61 -6.97
CA ASN A 42 10.64 10.28 -6.37
C ASN A 42 10.60 10.43 -4.83
N VAL A 43 9.99 11.50 -4.32
CA VAL A 43 9.83 11.69 -2.87
C VAL A 43 8.93 10.63 -2.27
N LEU A 44 7.80 10.31 -2.90
CA LEU A 44 6.89 9.27 -2.42
C LEU A 44 7.59 7.90 -2.40
N GLN A 45 8.39 7.56 -3.42
CA GLN A 45 9.19 6.33 -3.44
C GLN A 45 10.16 6.28 -2.26
N PHE A 46 10.89 7.38 -2.00
CA PHE A 46 11.81 7.45 -0.87
C PHE A 46 11.10 7.30 0.49
N LEU A 47 9.97 7.98 0.68
CA LEU A 47 9.23 7.91 1.94
C LEU A 47 8.60 6.53 2.15
N GLU A 48 8.07 5.89 1.11
CA GLU A 48 7.59 4.49 1.17
C GLU A 48 8.73 3.53 1.53
N PHE A 49 9.93 3.72 0.93
CA PHE A 49 11.11 2.94 1.30
C PHE A 49 11.45 3.11 2.79
N CYS A 50 11.50 4.35 3.30
CA CYS A 50 11.76 4.59 4.71
C CYS A 50 10.67 4.02 5.63
N SER A 51 9.40 4.08 5.22
CA SER A 51 8.29 3.48 5.96
C SER A 51 8.42 1.95 6.03
N ALA A 52 8.78 1.31 4.91
CA ALA A 52 8.91 -0.13 4.81
C ALA A 52 10.14 -0.69 5.54
N PHE A 53 11.29 -0.02 5.39
CA PHE A 53 12.59 -0.52 5.84
C PHE A 53 13.18 0.25 7.02
N GLY A 54 12.41 1.17 7.60
CA GLY A 54 12.87 2.01 8.71
C GLY A 54 13.39 1.21 9.91
N LYS A 55 12.83 0.03 10.18
CA LYS A 55 13.34 -0.85 11.26
C LYS A 55 14.72 -1.45 10.95
N VAL A 56 14.95 -1.86 9.70
CA VAL A 56 16.25 -2.41 9.27
C VAL A 56 17.32 -1.32 9.31
N LEU A 57 16.93 -0.09 8.99
CA LEU A 57 17.77 1.10 9.00
C LEU A 57 17.72 1.86 10.33
N ASP A 58 17.14 1.34 11.41
CA ASP A 58 17.03 2.02 12.71
C ASP A 58 16.61 3.52 12.59
N LEU A 59 15.67 3.81 11.68
CA LEU A 59 15.21 5.18 11.41
C LEU A 59 14.32 5.67 12.53
N LYS A 60 14.56 6.92 12.95
CA LYS A 60 13.71 7.61 13.91
C LYS A 60 12.48 8.19 13.23
N GLU A 61 11.41 8.35 13.99
CA GLU A 61 10.21 9.07 13.57
C GLU A 61 10.57 10.48 13.07
N GLY A 62 9.97 10.89 11.95
CA GLY A 62 10.25 12.16 11.26
C GLY A 62 11.65 12.28 10.62
N GLN A 63 12.51 11.25 10.69
CA GLN A 63 13.84 11.31 10.07
C GLN A 63 13.76 11.36 8.53
N ALA A 64 12.83 10.62 7.93
CA ALA A 64 12.62 10.64 6.48
C ALA A 64 12.10 12.00 6.00
N ASP A 65 11.12 12.59 6.71
CA ASP A 65 10.63 13.94 6.42
C ASP A 65 11.72 14.99 6.59
N SER A 66 12.62 14.82 7.57
CA SER A 66 13.78 15.72 7.74
C SER A 66 14.71 15.68 6.52
N VAL A 67 14.94 14.50 5.95
CA VAL A 67 15.75 14.32 4.72
C VAL A 67 15.09 15.04 3.54
N VAL A 68 13.78 14.85 3.34
CA VAL A 68 13.01 15.53 2.28
C VAL A 68 13.01 17.05 2.50
N ALA A 69 12.83 17.49 3.74
CA ALA A 69 12.86 18.91 4.09
C ALA A 69 14.23 19.51 3.79
N GLU A 70 15.34 18.83 4.10
CA GLU A 70 16.69 19.33 3.77
C GLU A 70 16.92 19.41 2.26
N LEU A 71 16.39 18.46 1.48
CA LEU A 71 16.53 18.45 0.01
C LEU A 71 15.84 19.64 -0.66
N PHE A 72 14.66 20.04 -0.18
CA PHE A 72 13.79 21.02 -0.90
C PHE A 72 13.48 22.31 -0.13
N SER A 73 13.80 22.41 1.17
CA SER A 73 13.58 23.65 1.92
C SER A 73 14.61 24.71 1.53
N SER A 74 14.15 25.69 0.75
CA SER A 74 14.95 26.85 0.38
C SER A 74 15.31 27.69 1.62
N GLY A 75 16.59 27.67 2.03
CA GLY A 75 17.20 28.78 2.78
C GLY A 75 17.41 28.64 4.29
N ARG A 76 17.25 27.48 4.94
CA ARG A 76 17.43 27.37 6.41
C ARG A 76 18.58 26.53 6.96
N SER A 77 19.30 25.73 6.17
CA SER A 77 20.26 24.74 6.76
C SER A 77 21.69 24.74 6.22
N ILE A 78 22.16 25.78 5.52
CA ILE A 78 23.58 25.81 5.04
C ILE A 78 24.59 25.92 6.22
N LYS A 79 24.14 26.28 7.44
CA LYS A 79 25.04 26.57 8.57
C LYS A 79 25.51 25.37 9.41
N ARG A 80 25.09 24.14 9.12
CA ARG A 80 25.58 22.96 9.88
C ARG A 80 25.92 21.77 8.97
N LYS A 81 26.99 21.94 8.16
CA LYS A 81 27.57 20.88 7.30
C LYS A 81 27.88 19.57 8.07
N GLN A 82 28.13 19.67 9.36
CA GLN A 82 28.52 18.53 10.22
C GLN A 82 27.35 17.56 10.56
N TYR A 83 26.11 17.90 10.21
CA TYR A 83 24.92 17.12 10.57
C TYR A 83 23.85 17.14 9.45
N SER A 84 24.26 17.03 8.18
CA SER A 84 23.32 16.85 7.07
C SER A 84 22.62 15.50 7.21
N CYS A 85 21.30 15.51 7.34
CA CYS A 85 20.51 14.28 7.47
C CYS A 85 20.49 13.50 6.15
N VAL A 86 20.59 14.21 5.01
CA VAL A 86 20.71 13.58 3.68
C VAL A 86 22.02 12.79 3.59
N ILE A 87 23.15 13.40 3.95
CA ILE A 87 24.46 12.72 3.91
C ILE A 87 24.49 11.55 4.90
N GLN A 88 23.93 11.73 6.10
CA GLN A 88 23.84 10.65 7.08
C GLN A 88 23.05 9.44 6.55
N MET A 89 21.91 9.70 5.90
CA MET A 89 21.13 8.64 5.26
C MET A 89 21.91 7.94 4.15
N MET A 90 22.58 8.70 3.27
CA MET A 90 23.42 8.12 2.21
C MET A 90 24.54 7.25 2.78
N ILE A 91 25.26 7.73 3.81
CA ILE A 91 26.32 6.96 4.47
C ILE A 91 25.78 5.68 5.09
N GLN A 92 24.61 5.75 5.72
CA GLN A 92 24.00 4.57 6.33
C GLN A 92 23.65 3.49 5.30
N LEU A 93 23.09 3.90 4.15
CA LEU A 93 22.82 3.00 3.03
C LEU A 93 24.11 2.44 2.42
N LEU A 94 25.15 3.27 2.26
CA LEU A 94 26.46 2.84 1.78
C LEU A 94 27.08 1.77 2.68
N ASN A 95 27.10 1.99 4.00
CA ASN A 95 27.63 1.02 4.94
C ASN A 95 26.88 -0.32 4.85
N LEU A 96 25.54 -0.27 4.75
CA LEU A 96 24.72 -1.46 4.56
C LEU A 96 25.05 -2.23 3.27
N ILE A 97 25.25 -1.52 2.16
CA ILE A 97 25.61 -2.12 0.86
C ILE A 97 27.03 -2.71 0.93
N SER A 98 27.96 -1.98 1.51
CA SER A 98 29.37 -2.37 1.64
C SER A 98 29.57 -3.59 2.53
N ASP A 99 28.86 -3.66 3.67
CA ASP A 99 28.90 -4.80 4.58
C ASP A 99 28.41 -6.10 3.91
N ASP A 100 27.49 -6.01 2.93
CA ASP A 100 26.98 -7.18 2.20
C ASP A 100 27.94 -7.69 1.11
N ARG A 101 28.77 -6.80 0.54
CA ARG A 101 29.64 -7.15 -0.60
C ARG A 101 30.96 -7.78 -0.19
N ASP A 102 31.29 -7.87 1.11
CA ASP A 102 32.59 -8.28 1.65
C ASP A 102 33.81 -7.50 1.06
N GLU A 103 33.57 -6.46 0.25
CA GLU A 103 34.61 -5.80 -0.57
C GLU A 103 35.27 -4.62 0.15
N MET A 104 34.72 -4.14 1.26
CA MET A 104 35.32 -3.16 2.16
C MET A 104 34.29 -2.92 3.26
N SER A 105 34.54 -3.30 4.51
CA SER A 105 33.71 -2.81 5.61
C SER A 105 33.94 -1.30 5.76
N LEU A 106 33.17 -0.54 5.01
CA LEU A 106 33.21 0.91 5.03
C LEU A 106 32.71 1.34 6.41
N SER A 107 33.62 1.77 7.27
CA SER A 107 33.29 2.42 8.53
C SER A 107 33.18 3.93 8.33
N LEU A 108 32.42 4.33 7.30
CA LEU A 108 32.26 5.74 6.96
C LEU A 108 31.59 6.47 8.12
N SER A 109 32.24 7.54 8.57
CA SER A 109 31.69 8.46 9.56
C SER A 109 30.96 9.61 8.86
N SER A 110 30.08 10.29 9.59
CA SER A 110 29.39 11.50 9.10
C SER A 110 30.32 12.66 8.68
N THR A 111 31.60 12.59 9.04
CA THR A 111 32.63 13.57 8.66
C THR A 111 33.53 13.09 7.53
N ASP A 112 33.38 11.84 7.10
CA ASP A 112 34.14 11.31 5.98
C ASP A 112 33.75 12.08 4.71
N THR A 113 34.71 12.35 3.84
CA THR A 113 34.46 13.02 2.55
C THR A 113 34.59 12.04 1.38
N THR A 114 35.00 10.80 1.65
CA THR A 114 35.16 9.74 0.65
C THR A 114 33.85 9.05 0.30
N TRP A 115 32.78 9.20 1.11
CA TRP A 115 31.46 8.60 0.84
C TRP A 115 30.96 8.92 -0.57
N PHE A 116 31.19 10.14 -1.06
CA PHE A 116 30.72 10.56 -2.38
C PHE A 116 31.47 9.83 -3.50
N SER A 117 32.76 9.52 -3.31
CA SER A 117 33.51 8.68 -4.24
C SER A 117 32.94 7.26 -4.29
N TYR A 118 32.58 6.68 -3.15
CA TYR A 118 31.96 5.35 -3.08
C TYR A 118 30.58 5.31 -3.76
N VAL A 119 29.78 6.37 -3.66
CA VAL A 119 28.54 6.49 -4.47
C VAL A 119 28.87 6.38 -5.97
N GLY A 120 29.93 7.05 -6.42
CA GLY A 120 30.39 6.99 -7.80
C GLY A 120 30.86 5.61 -8.24
N GLU A 121 31.55 4.87 -7.37
CA GLU A 121 31.96 3.49 -7.62
C GLU A 121 30.76 2.57 -7.79
N PHE A 122 29.78 2.64 -6.89
CA PHE A 122 28.56 1.84 -7.00
C PHE A 122 27.72 2.18 -8.23
N LEU A 123 27.59 3.47 -8.58
CA LEU A 123 26.93 3.88 -9.83
C LEU A 123 27.66 3.37 -11.08
N SER A 124 29.00 3.41 -11.06
CA SER A 124 29.80 2.91 -12.18
C SER A 124 29.65 1.40 -12.36
N GLN A 125 29.54 0.65 -11.27
CA GLN A 125 29.29 -0.80 -11.30
C GLN A 125 27.88 -1.14 -11.79
N SER A 126 26.87 -0.36 -11.38
CA SER A 126 25.46 -0.61 -11.79
C SER A 126 25.16 -0.17 -13.22
N GLY A 127 25.85 0.85 -13.73
CA GLY A 127 25.63 1.46 -15.05
C GLY A 127 24.35 2.32 -15.14
N VAL A 128 23.60 2.46 -14.05
CA VAL A 128 22.36 3.24 -13.98
C VAL A 128 22.68 4.73 -13.83
N LEU A 129 21.81 5.61 -14.34
CA LEU A 129 21.95 7.08 -14.26
C LEU A 129 23.25 7.64 -14.87
N SER A 130 23.89 6.91 -15.78
CA SER A 130 25.14 7.33 -16.42
C SER A 130 25.02 8.61 -17.25
N ASP A 131 23.81 8.92 -17.73
CA ASP A 131 23.44 10.18 -18.39
C ASP A 131 23.34 11.36 -17.42
N CYS A 132 22.88 11.10 -16.19
CA CYS A 132 22.71 12.10 -15.14
C CYS A 132 24.01 12.36 -14.35
N PHE A 133 24.82 11.32 -14.15
CA PHE A 133 26.02 11.34 -13.31
C PHE A 133 27.20 10.66 -14.03
N PRO A 134 27.91 11.38 -14.91
CA PRO A 134 29.13 10.85 -15.52
C PRO A 134 30.19 10.57 -14.45
N PRO A 135 31.10 9.59 -14.65
CA PRO A 135 32.12 9.20 -13.66
C PRO A 135 32.97 10.37 -13.14
N GLU A 136 33.20 11.37 -13.99
CA GLU A 136 33.93 12.61 -13.69
C GLU A 136 33.31 13.39 -12.52
N THR A 137 31.99 13.29 -12.34
CA THR A 137 31.24 13.96 -11.26
C THR A 137 31.82 13.63 -9.89
N PHE A 138 32.26 12.39 -9.70
CA PHE A 138 32.71 11.88 -8.40
C PHE A 138 34.20 12.13 -8.13
N LYS A 139 35.00 12.47 -9.17
CA LYS A 139 36.45 12.70 -9.05
C LYS A 139 36.80 13.93 -8.22
N SER A 140 35.92 14.94 -8.20
CA SER A 140 36.10 16.20 -7.46
C SER A 140 35.57 16.16 -6.02
N GLY A 141 35.10 14.99 -5.57
CA GLY A 141 34.66 14.74 -4.20
C GLY A 141 33.41 15.54 -3.79
N VAL A 142 33.20 15.65 -2.47
CA VAL A 142 32.00 16.28 -1.87
C VAL A 142 31.73 17.71 -2.30
N SER A 143 32.73 18.42 -2.82
CA SER A 143 32.56 19.79 -3.32
C SER A 143 31.60 19.88 -4.52
N GLU A 144 31.53 18.83 -5.35
CA GLU A 144 30.56 18.77 -6.45
C GLU A 144 29.16 18.45 -5.94
N TYR A 145 29.05 17.55 -4.96
CA TYR A 145 27.78 17.28 -4.28
C TYR A 145 27.17 18.54 -3.66
N GLU A 146 27.98 19.39 -3.02
CA GLU A 146 27.53 20.66 -2.43
C GLU A 146 26.89 21.60 -3.46
N LYS A 147 27.27 21.51 -4.74
CA LYS A 147 26.71 22.32 -5.84
C LYS A 147 25.44 21.72 -6.44
N MET A 148 25.13 20.44 -6.15
CA MET A 148 23.93 19.77 -6.67
C MET A 148 22.66 20.37 -6.05
N ASP A 149 21.61 20.45 -6.87
CA ASP A 149 20.25 20.75 -6.41
C ASP A 149 19.60 19.55 -5.71
N GLY A 150 18.44 19.79 -5.10
CA GLY A 150 17.68 18.75 -4.39
C GLY A 150 17.28 17.56 -5.28
N SER A 151 16.97 17.81 -6.57
CA SER A 151 16.59 16.77 -7.52
C SER A 151 17.73 15.78 -7.75
N LYS A 152 18.94 16.28 -8.07
CA LYS A 152 20.12 15.42 -8.26
C LYS A 152 20.48 14.66 -6.99
N ARG A 153 20.40 15.31 -5.83
CA ARG A 153 20.67 14.64 -4.55
C ARG A 153 19.65 13.55 -4.24
N LEU A 154 18.37 13.79 -4.53
CA LEU A 154 17.30 12.79 -4.38
C LEU A 154 17.53 11.59 -5.30
N LYS A 155 17.96 11.80 -6.56
CA LYS A 155 18.27 10.70 -7.48
C LYS A 155 19.39 9.79 -6.96
N LEU A 156 20.45 10.36 -6.41
CA LEU A 156 21.52 9.58 -5.78
C LEU A 156 21.00 8.80 -4.57
N LEU A 157 20.13 9.42 -3.77
CA LEU A 157 19.54 8.78 -2.59
C LEU A 157 18.64 7.60 -2.98
N ILE A 158 17.76 7.78 -3.96
CA ILE A 158 16.89 6.72 -4.48
C ILE A 158 17.72 5.57 -5.06
N PHE A 159 18.79 5.88 -5.80
CA PHE A 159 19.70 4.85 -6.28
C PHE A 159 20.27 4.01 -5.13
N LEU A 160 20.73 4.63 -4.05
CA LEU A 160 21.24 3.90 -2.88
C LEU A 160 20.14 3.11 -2.16
N CYS A 161 18.91 3.64 -2.08
CA CYS A 161 17.76 2.90 -1.57
C CYS A 161 17.56 1.62 -2.40
N ASP A 162 17.48 1.75 -3.72
CA ASP A 162 17.27 0.63 -4.64
C ASP A 162 18.40 -0.40 -4.55
N GLU A 163 19.65 0.04 -4.50
CA GLU A 163 20.80 -0.86 -4.41
C GLU A 163 20.88 -1.54 -3.03
N SER A 164 20.43 -0.87 -1.97
CA SER A 164 20.35 -1.48 -0.64
C SER A 164 19.33 -2.63 -0.57
N LEU A 165 18.28 -2.63 -1.39
CA LEU A 165 17.27 -3.70 -1.42
C LEU A 165 17.87 -5.04 -1.81
N SER A 166 18.98 -5.03 -2.57
CA SER A 166 19.68 -6.26 -2.92
C SER A 166 20.61 -6.77 -1.83
N THR A 167 20.68 -6.17 -0.64
CA THR A 167 21.55 -6.65 0.45
C THR A 167 20.93 -7.84 1.20
N TRP A 168 21.74 -8.71 1.80
CA TRP A 168 21.28 -9.84 2.60
C TRP A 168 20.36 -9.39 3.75
N ALA A 169 20.72 -8.32 4.46
CA ALA A 169 19.89 -7.79 5.54
C ALA A 169 18.48 -7.39 5.06
N MET A 170 18.39 -6.68 3.94
CA MET A 170 17.10 -6.28 3.36
C MET A 170 16.32 -7.49 2.82
N ARG A 171 16.96 -8.40 2.08
CA ARG A 171 16.30 -9.60 1.54
C ARG A 171 15.78 -10.52 2.65
N ASN A 172 16.59 -10.76 3.69
CA ASN A 172 16.19 -11.60 4.82
C ASN A 172 15.01 -10.97 5.57
N PHE A 173 15.03 -9.65 5.78
CA PHE A 173 13.89 -8.94 6.36
C PHE A 173 12.62 -9.09 5.50
N MET A 174 12.70 -8.93 4.17
CA MET A 174 11.55 -9.12 3.28
C MET A 174 11.00 -10.55 3.36
N GLU A 175 11.87 -11.57 3.43
CA GLU A 175 11.48 -12.98 3.55
C GLU A 175 10.81 -13.28 4.91
N GLU A 176 11.38 -12.80 6.01
CA GLU A 176 10.80 -12.93 7.35
C GLU A 176 9.41 -12.28 7.41
N GLN A 177 9.29 -11.07 6.89
CA GLN A 177 8.03 -10.35 6.85
C GLN A 177 6.98 -11.03 5.95
N TYR A 178 7.38 -11.55 4.80
CA TYR A 178 6.50 -12.30 3.90
C TYR A 178 5.99 -13.58 4.57
N THR A 179 6.89 -14.35 5.20
CA THR A 179 6.54 -15.60 5.87
C THR A 179 5.60 -15.37 7.04
N GLU A 180 5.85 -14.35 7.88
CA GLU A 180 4.96 -13.97 9.00
C GLU A 180 3.57 -13.53 8.51
N THR A 181 3.50 -12.80 7.41
CA THR A 181 2.22 -12.35 6.84
C THR A 181 1.42 -13.53 6.27
N GLU A 182 2.07 -14.43 5.54
CA GLU A 182 1.41 -15.61 4.97
C GLU A 182 0.97 -16.61 6.05
N THR A 183 1.70 -16.77 7.15
CA THR A 183 1.25 -17.61 8.29
C THR A 183 0.00 -17.00 8.94
N LYS A 184 0.01 -15.71 9.28
CA LYS A 184 -1.15 -15.00 9.83
C LYS A 184 -2.38 -15.12 8.93
N LYS A 185 -2.19 -14.99 7.61
CA LYS A 185 -3.27 -15.14 6.62
C LYS A 185 -3.81 -16.57 6.56
N LYS A 186 -2.95 -17.59 6.65
CA LYS A 186 -3.40 -19.00 6.72
C LYS A 186 -4.20 -19.26 7.98
N GLU A 187 -3.72 -18.79 9.14
CA GLU A 187 -4.43 -18.92 10.42
C GLU A 187 -5.80 -18.23 10.39
N ALA A 188 -5.86 -17.01 9.87
CA ALA A 188 -7.12 -16.27 9.79
C ALA A 188 -8.11 -16.93 8.81
N LYS A 189 -7.65 -17.49 7.69
CA LYS A 189 -8.48 -18.31 6.79
C LYS A 189 -9.00 -19.57 7.48
N GLN A 190 -8.18 -20.25 8.28
CA GLN A 190 -8.60 -21.42 9.05
C GLN A 190 -9.66 -21.05 10.10
N LYS A 191 -9.46 -19.95 10.83
CA LYS A 191 -10.45 -19.42 11.79
C LYS A 191 -11.78 -19.08 11.10
N ALA A 192 -11.73 -18.39 9.95
CA ALA A 192 -12.93 -18.07 9.18
C ALA A 192 -13.66 -19.32 8.66
N ALA A 193 -12.92 -20.34 8.22
CA ALA A 193 -13.50 -21.62 7.79
C ALA A 193 -14.16 -22.37 8.96
N ALA A 194 -13.51 -22.40 10.13
CA ALA A 194 -14.06 -23.02 11.33
C ALA A 194 -15.33 -22.31 11.82
N ALA A 195 -15.34 -20.97 11.83
CA ALA A 195 -16.52 -20.18 12.18
C ALA A 195 -17.69 -20.44 11.21
N LYS A 196 -17.41 -20.52 9.91
CA LYS A 196 -18.43 -20.84 8.89
C LYS A 196 -19.01 -22.24 9.05
N GLU A 197 -18.19 -23.23 9.40
CA GLU A 197 -18.67 -24.58 9.66
C GLU A 197 -19.50 -24.64 10.96
N LYS A 198 -19.09 -23.91 12.01
CA LYS A 198 -19.87 -23.74 13.26
C LYS A 198 -21.25 -23.11 12.96
N GLU A 199 -21.31 -22.07 12.13
CA GLU A 199 -22.58 -21.45 11.69
C GLU A 199 -23.48 -22.47 10.97
N LYS A 200 -22.91 -23.27 10.07
CA LYS A 200 -23.64 -24.32 9.34
C LYS A 200 -24.16 -25.42 10.28
N GLN A 201 -23.34 -25.88 11.22
CA GLN A 201 -23.73 -26.90 12.21
C GLN A 201 -24.85 -26.39 13.12
N LEU A 202 -24.76 -25.13 13.58
CA LEU A 202 -25.82 -24.49 14.36
C LEU A 202 -27.14 -24.43 13.58
N ARG A 203 -27.07 -24.08 12.28
CA ARG A 203 -28.25 -24.04 11.40
C ARG A 203 -28.86 -25.43 11.15
N GLN A 204 -28.04 -26.48 11.03
CA GLN A 204 -28.53 -27.86 10.92
C GLN A 204 -29.14 -28.36 12.24
N LYS A 205 -28.51 -28.05 13.38
CA LYS A 205 -29.04 -28.36 14.70
C LYS A 205 -30.41 -27.71 14.92
N MET A 206 -30.58 -26.45 14.49
CA MET A 206 -31.88 -25.76 14.50
C MET A 206 -32.97 -26.54 13.77
N GLN A 207 -32.67 -27.04 12.56
CA GLN A 207 -33.62 -27.82 11.77
C GLN A 207 -33.95 -29.17 12.43
N SER A 208 -32.94 -29.85 12.99
CA SER A 208 -33.11 -31.10 13.72
C SER A 208 -33.95 -30.93 14.99
N ASP A 209 -33.66 -29.91 15.80
CA ASP A 209 -34.36 -29.69 17.07
C ASP A 209 -35.82 -29.25 16.85
N LEU A 210 -36.10 -28.49 15.79
CA LEU A 210 -37.47 -28.23 15.31
C LEU A 210 -38.20 -29.52 14.91
N ALA A 211 -37.54 -30.41 14.17
CA ALA A 211 -38.13 -31.69 13.78
C ALA A 211 -38.43 -32.61 14.98
N LYS A 212 -37.50 -32.69 15.95
CA LYS A 212 -37.66 -33.52 17.16
C LYS A 212 -38.78 -33.03 18.07
N THR A 213 -38.88 -31.72 18.29
CA THR A 213 -39.94 -31.12 19.12
C THR A 213 -41.32 -31.31 18.51
N HIS A 214 -41.43 -31.23 17.18
CA HIS A 214 -42.65 -31.56 16.45
C HIS A 214 -43.05 -33.04 16.60
N MET A 215 -42.07 -33.97 16.54
CA MET A 215 -42.33 -35.41 16.74
C MET A 215 -42.75 -35.75 18.18
N ALA A 216 -42.12 -35.15 19.18
CA ALA A 216 -42.40 -35.41 20.61
C ALA A 216 -43.80 -34.94 21.05
N LYS A 217 -44.40 -33.96 20.34
CA LYS A 217 -45.77 -33.49 20.59
C LYS A 217 -46.83 -34.26 19.80
N ASN A 218 -46.52 -35.45 19.26
CA ASN A 218 -47.43 -36.24 18.41
C ASN A 218 -48.01 -35.42 17.22
N GLY A 219 -47.24 -34.48 16.67
CA GLY A 219 -47.69 -33.59 15.60
C GLY A 219 -48.52 -32.38 16.04
N ALA A 220 -48.68 -32.13 17.35
CA ALA A 220 -49.29 -30.89 17.83
C ALA A 220 -48.34 -29.69 17.64
N PRO A 221 -48.83 -28.53 17.17
CA PRO A 221 -48.01 -27.34 16.94
C PRO A 221 -47.32 -26.85 18.22
N LEU A 222 -46.10 -26.34 18.10
CA LEU A 222 -45.41 -25.59 19.16
C LEU A 222 -46.22 -24.33 19.53
N SER A 223 -46.15 -23.91 20.80
CA SER A 223 -46.66 -22.57 21.16
C SER A 223 -45.78 -21.49 20.50
N VAL A 224 -46.38 -20.32 20.27
CA VAL A 224 -45.67 -19.18 19.66
C VAL A 224 -44.48 -18.75 20.53
N GLU A 225 -44.62 -18.79 21.85
CA GLU A 225 -43.55 -18.43 22.81
C GLU A 225 -42.39 -19.45 22.80
N GLU A 226 -42.68 -20.75 22.76
CA GLU A 226 -41.64 -21.80 22.71
C GLU A 226 -40.83 -21.72 21.42
N HIS A 227 -41.52 -21.51 20.29
CA HIS A 227 -40.90 -21.32 18.99
C HIS A 227 -40.04 -20.05 18.96
N HIS A 228 -40.53 -18.95 19.53
CA HIS A 228 -39.79 -17.69 19.59
C HIS A 228 -38.54 -17.80 20.49
N ALA A 229 -38.63 -18.44 21.66
CA ALA A 229 -37.49 -18.60 22.57
C ALA A 229 -36.37 -19.42 21.94
N MET A 230 -36.72 -20.49 21.22
CA MET A 230 -35.77 -21.34 20.51
C MET A 230 -35.07 -20.60 19.36
N LEU A 231 -35.83 -19.86 18.55
CA LEU A 231 -35.28 -19.03 17.47
C LEU A 231 -34.38 -17.92 17.99
N SER A 232 -34.73 -17.27 19.11
CA SER A 232 -33.94 -16.19 19.69
C SER A 232 -32.56 -16.65 20.17
N ARG A 233 -32.47 -17.80 20.87
CA ARG A 233 -31.19 -18.33 21.36
C ARG A 233 -30.25 -18.70 20.20
N ILE A 234 -30.78 -19.37 19.19
CA ILE A 234 -30.00 -19.80 18.03
C ILE A 234 -29.59 -18.61 17.15
N LYS A 235 -30.45 -17.60 17.00
CA LYS A 235 -30.12 -16.36 16.29
C LYS A 235 -29.01 -15.59 16.99
N ALA A 236 -28.96 -15.61 18.33
CA ALA A 236 -27.87 -15.02 19.10
C ALA A 236 -26.55 -15.77 18.85
N GLU A 237 -26.53 -17.09 18.98
CA GLU A 237 -25.33 -17.93 18.72
C GLU A 237 -24.85 -17.84 17.26
N ALA A 238 -25.76 -17.77 16.29
CA ALA A 238 -25.42 -17.57 14.88
C ALA A 238 -24.87 -16.16 14.60
N LYS A 239 -25.39 -15.14 15.29
CA LYS A 239 -24.89 -13.76 15.19
C LYS A 239 -23.49 -13.65 15.79
N GLU A 240 -23.23 -14.35 16.89
CA GLU A 240 -21.91 -14.43 17.52
C GLU A 240 -20.90 -15.12 16.59
N ALA A 241 -21.23 -16.31 16.05
CA ALA A 241 -20.37 -17.01 15.09
C ALA A 241 -20.13 -16.19 13.80
N HIS A 242 -21.14 -15.45 13.34
CA HIS A 242 -20.99 -14.52 12.22
C HIS A 242 -20.10 -13.32 12.57
N GLY A 243 -20.16 -12.84 13.81
CA GLY A 243 -19.24 -11.83 14.36
C GLY A 243 -17.81 -12.33 14.38
N GLU A 244 -17.55 -13.52 14.94
CA GLU A 244 -16.24 -14.19 14.93
C GLU A 244 -15.72 -14.35 13.49
N MET A 245 -16.60 -14.72 12.54
CA MET A 245 -16.27 -14.83 11.13
C MET A 245 -15.90 -13.47 10.52
N LEU A 246 -16.66 -12.41 10.79
CA LEU A 246 -16.39 -11.06 10.29
C LEU A 246 -15.13 -10.46 10.89
N GLU A 247 -14.82 -10.73 12.16
CA GLU A 247 -13.56 -10.31 12.79
C GLU A 247 -12.37 -11.06 12.19
N ALA A 248 -12.46 -12.38 12.02
CA ALA A 248 -11.43 -13.17 11.36
C ALA A 248 -11.25 -12.76 9.88
N MET A 249 -12.34 -12.45 9.17
CA MET A 249 -12.27 -11.88 7.82
C MET A 249 -11.73 -10.45 7.85
N GLY A 250 -12.05 -9.66 8.87
CA GLY A 250 -11.49 -8.34 9.16
C GLY A 250 -9.96 -8.39 9.17
N MET A 251 -9.41 -9.32 9.96
CA MET A 251 -7.97 -9.62 10.01
C MET A 251 -7.37 -10.08 8.68
N THR A 252 -8.16 -10.60 7.74
CA THR A 252 -7.70 -10.95 6.37
C THR A 252 -7.97 -9.86 5.32
N SER A 253 -8.86 -8.91 5.61
CA SER A 253 -9.44 -7.96 4.64
C SER A 253 -8.84 -6.57 4.76
N THR A 254 -8.23 -6.23 5.89
CA THR A 254 -7.06 -5.38 5.84
C THR A 254 -6.02 -6.17 5.05
N ARG A 255 -5.76 -5.71 3.83
CA ARG A 255 -4.50 -5.99 3.13
C ARG A 255 -3.35 -5.43 3.97
N GLN A 256 -3.13 -5.93 5.19
CA GLN A 256 -1.86 -5.82 5.90
C GLN A 256 -0.89 -6.74 5.15
N ARG A 257 -0.64 -6.35 3.90
CA ARG A 257 0.54 -6.75 3.18
C ARG A 257 1.68 -6.12 3.97
N CYS A 258 2.73 -6.88 4.26
CA CYS A 258 3.88 -6.25 4.86
C CYS A 258 4.39 -5.14 3.93
N ASP A 259 4.69 -3.97 4.50
CA ASP A 259 5.27 -2.83 3.78
C ASP A 259 6.62 -3.19 3.13
N ALA A 260 7.30 -4.24 3.61
CA ALA A 260 8.51 -4.79 3.01
C ALA A 260 8.28 -5.47 1.65
N VAL A 261 7.03 -5.80 1.30
CA VAL A 261 6.66 -6.32 -0.03
C VAL A 261 6.26 -5.15 -0.91
N ARG A 262 6.74 -5.11 -2.16
CA ARG A 262 6.39 -4.09 -3.17
C ARG A 262 4.93 -3.63 -3.04
N THR A 263 4.74 -2.33 -2.83
CA THR A 263 3.44 -1.66 -2.81
C THR A 263 2.76 -1.87 -4.15
N ASP A 264 1.58 -2.49 -4.13
CA ASP A 264 0.77 -2.71 -5.32
C ASP A 264 -0.28 -1.61 -5.44
N PRO A 265 -0.58 -1.14 -6.67
CA PRO A 265 -1.68 -0.23 -6.87
C PRO A 265 -3.02 -0.88 -6.50
N ILE A 266 -3.94 -0.07 -5.98
CA ILE A 266 -5.32 -0.52 -5.71
C ILE A 266 -6.04 -0.83 -7.02
N LEU A 267 -5.82 0.01 -8.02
CA LEU A 267 -6.45 -0.06 -9.32
C LEU A 267 -5.52 0.53 -10.38
N VAL A 268 -5.41 -0.16 -11.51
CA VAL A 268 -4.81 0.36 -12.74
C VAL A 268 -5.95 0.50 -13.75
N ASN A 269 -6.17 1.71 -14.26
CA ASN A 269 -7.17 1.95 -15.30
C ASN A 269 -6.50 1.92 -16.69
N ASP A 270 -7.29 1.56 -17.70
CA ASP A 270 -6.85 1.52 -19.11
C ASP A 270 -6.47 2.90 -19.67
N ASP A 271 -6.84 3.98 -18.99
CA ASP A 271 -6.55 5.36 -19.38
C ASP A 271 -5.22 5.90 -18.82
N GLY A 272 -4.36 5.02 -18.27
CA GLY A 272 -3.04 5.38 -17.75
C GLY A 272 -3.07 5.96 -16.32
N ARG A 273 -4.24 5.93 -15.66
CA ARG A 273 -4.37 6.35 -14.27
C ARG A 273 -4.19 5.19 -13.31
N VAL A 274 -3.36 5.38 -12.30
CA VAL A 274 -3.07 4.38 -11.27
C VAL A 274 -3.46 4.92 -9.90
N LEU A 275 -4.35 4.22 -9.20
CA LEU A 275 -4.80 4.57 -7.86
C LEU A 275 -3.98 3.81 -6.83
N TRP A 276 -3.35 4.56 -5.93
CA TRP A 276 -2.48 4.07 -4.87
C TRP A 276 -3.14 4.27 -3.50
N LYS A 277 -2.76 3.41 -2.55
CA LYS A 277 -2.92 3.65 -1.11
C LYS A 277 -1.51 3.60 -0.53
N LEU A 278 -0.99 4.74 -0.11
CA LEU A 278 0.37 4.84 0.42
C LEU A 278 0.34 5.01 1.93
N ASN A 279 1.33 4.43 2.60
CA ASN A 279 1.44 4.35 4.05
C ASN A 279 2.48 5.33 4.61
N CYS A 280 3.24 5.99 3.73
CA CYS A 280 4.31 6.91 4.08
C CYS A 280 3.91 8.24 4.74
N PHE A 281 2.69 8.36 5.29
CA PHE A 281 2.17 9.57 5.94
C PHE A 281 1.90 9.30 7.42
N GLU A 282 2.32 10.21 8.31
CA GLU A 282 2.23 10.02 9.77
C GLU A 282 0.78 9.93 10.33
N GLU A 283 -0.17 10.64 9.71
CA GLU A 283 -1.55 10.73 10.23
C GLU A 283 -2.42 9.51 9.85
N GLU A 284 -2.54 9.23 8.55
CA GLU A 284 -3.33 8.13 7.98
C GLU A 284 -2.82 7.75 6.57
N GLU A 285 -3.07 6.49 6.16
CA GLU A 285 -2.87 6.04 4.78
C GLU A 285 -3.66 6.93 3.80
N LYS A 286 -2.99 7.42 2.76
CA LYS A 286 -3.60 8.33 1.79
C LYS A 286 -3.87 7.64 0.46
N PHE A 287 -5.03 7.92 -0.11
CA PHE A 287 -5.31 7.59 -1.50
C PHE A 287 -4.63 8.63 -2.40
N LEU A 288 -3.86 8.17 -3.38
CA LEU A 288 -3.22 9.03 -4.37
C LEU A 288 -3.50 8.53 -5.78
N LEU A 289 -3.55 9.44 -6.74
CA LEU A 289 -3.73 9.13 -8.16
C LEU A 289 -2.50 9.54 -8.93
N GLN A 290 -1.83 8.57 -9.54
CA GLN A 290 -0.74 8.77 -10.47
C GLN A 290 -1.31 8.78 -11.88
N GLU A 291 -1.11 9.88 -12.60
CA GLU A 291 -1.44 10.01 -14.01
C GLU A 291 -0.16 9.83 -14.82
N LEU A 292 -0.02 8.67 -15.45
CA LEU A 292 1.04 8.43 -16.42
C LEU A 292 0.60 9.18 -17.69
N GLY A 293 1.27 10.30 -17.98
CA GLY A 293 0.96 11.12 -19.15
C GLY A 293 0.84 10.31 -20.44
N ARG A 294 0.17 10.86 -21.46
CA ARG A 294 0.06 10.17 -22.75
C ARG A 294 1.47 9.92 -23.31
N PHE A 295 1.72 8.70 -23.78
CA PHE A 295 3.01 8.26 -24.34
C PHE A 295 3.50 9.07 -25.55
N ASP A 296 2.68 9.97 -26.10
CA ASP A 296 2.98 10.85 -27.23
C ASP A 296 3.66 12.17 -26.85
N VAL A 297 3.75 12.51 -25.56
CA VAL A 297 4.49 13.68 -25.05
C VAL A 297 5.78 13.22 -24.39
N LEU A 298 6.93 13.67 -24.90
CA LEU A 298 8.25 13.38 -24.33
C LEU A 298 8.82 14.64 -23.62
N PRO A 299 9.26 14.52 -22.35
CA PRO A 299 9.08 13.35 -21.48
C PRO A 299 7.62 13.21 -21.02
N PRO A 300 7.11 12.00 -20.75
CA PRO A 300 5.79 11.82 -20.17
C PRO A 300 5.82 12.48 -18.79
N LEU A 301 5.10 13.58 -18.63
CA LEU A 301 5.03 14.27 -17.34
C LEU A 301 4.09 13.46 -16.45
N GLU A 302 4.68 12.54 -15.69
CA GLU A 302 4.01 11.89 -14.57
C GLU A 302 3.46 12.95 -13.62
N LYS A 303 2.20 12.79 -13.21
CA LYS A 303 1.56 13.69 -12.24
C LYS A 303 0.99 12.91 -11.10
N TRP A 304 1.22 13.42 -9.89
CA TRP A 304 0.64 12.88 -8.68
C TRP A 304 -0.45 13.81 -8.17
N LEU A 305 -1.63 13.24 -7.92
CA LEU A 305 -2.79 13.95 -7.42
C LEU A 305 -3.20 13.39 -6.06
N GLU A 306 -3.47 14.28 -5.12
CA GLU A 306 -4.01 13.96 -3.80
C GLU A 306 -5.53 14.18 -3.79
N PHE A 307 -6.25 13.33 -3.08
CA PHE A 307 -7.67 13.52 -2.83
C PHE A 307 -7.89 14.26 -1.52
N LYS A 308 -8.92 15.10 -1.48
CA LYS A 308 -9.31 15.75 -0.24
C LYS A 308 -9.82 14.71 0.78
N PRO A 309 -9.66 14.93 2.09
CA PRO A 309 -10.14 14.01 3.12
C PRO A 309 -11.63 13.63 2.97
N GLU A 310 -12.47 14.57 2.52
CA GLU A 310 -13.91 14.35 2.35
C GLU A 310 -14.24 13.36 1.21
N GLN A 311 -13.32 13.20 0.25
CA GLN A 311 -13.51 12.35 -0.92
C GLN A 311 -13.25 10.85 -0.62
N LYS A 312 -12.75 10.49 0.58
CA LYS A 312 -12.47 9.11 0.98
C LYS A 312 -13.66 8.16 0.75
N GLN A 313 -14.86 8.58 1.17
CA GLN A 313 -16.08 7.78 0.97
C GLN A 313 -16.47 7.61 -0.50
N GLU A 314 -16.20 8.60 -1.34
CA GLU A 314 -16.48 8.53 -2.78
C GLU A 314 -15.55 7.53 -3.47
N ILE A 315 -14.27 7.52 -3.10
CA ILE A 315 -13.27 6.57 -3.60
C ILE A 315 -13.66 5.14 -3.19
N GLU A 316 -14.07 4.91 -1.95
CA GLU A 316 -14.50 3.59 -1.48
C GLU A 316 -15.77 3.10 -2.21
N LYS A 317 -16.73 3.98 -2.47
CA LYS A 317 -17.90 3.68 -3.31
C LYS A 317 -17.49 3.33 -4.74
N TYR A 318 -16.56 4.08 -5.32
CA TYR A 318 -16.01 3.82 -6.65
C TYR A 318 -15.35 2.43 -6.73
N LEU A 319 -14.47 2.12 -5.79
CA LEU A 319 -13.80 0.82 -5.70
C LEU A 319 -14.80 -0.34 -5.53
N SER A 320 -15.82 -0.14 -4.71
CA SER A 320 -16.88 -1.14 -4.50
C SER A 320 -17.68 -1.39 -5.78
N ALA A 321 -18.03 -0.34 -6.52
CA ALA A 321 -18.72 -0.47 -7.80
C ALA A 321 -17.87 -1.22 -8.83
N LYS A 322 -16.57 -0.92 -8.93
CA LYS A 322 -15.63 -1.63 -9.82
C LYS A 322 -15.51 -3.12 -9.48
N ARG A 323 -15.35 -3.46 -8.19
CA ARG A 323 -15.32 -4.87 -7.73
C ARG A 323 -16.61 -5.60 -8.09
N MET A 324 -17.77 -4.98 -7.87
CA MET A 324 -19.07 -5.57 -8.22
C MET A 324 -19.21 -5.81 -9.73
N LYS A 325 -18.73 -4.89 -10.58
CA LYS A 325 -18.72 -5.08 -12.03
C LYS A 325 -17.84 -6.26 -12.45
N LEU A 326 -16.64 -6.37 -11.89
CA LEU A 326 -15.72 -7.47 -12.16
C LEU A 326 -16.33 -8.83 -11.78
N MET A 327 -16.91 -8.93 -10.58
CA MET A 327 -17.56 -10.16 -10.10
C MET A 327 -18.74 -10.59 -10.99
N ARG A 328 -19.52 -9.63 -11.49
CA ARG A 328 -20.62 -9.90 -12.43
C ARG A 328 -20.11 -10.39 -13.77
N ALA A 329 -19.05 -9.77 -14.30
CA ALA A 329 -18.43 -10.19 -15.55
C ALA A 329 -17.87 -11.62 -15.46
N GLN A 330 -17.18 -11.96 -14.37
CA GLN A 330 -16.69 -13.32 -14.12
C GLN A 330 -17.82 -14.35 -14.00
N LYS A 331 -18.91 -13.98 -13.32
CA LYS A 331 -20.08 -14.85 -13.20
C LYS A 331 -20.73 -15.12 -14.55
N ASN A 332 -20.85 -14.10 -15.40
CA ASN A 332 -21.44 -14.25 -16.73
C ASN A 332 -20.54 -15.07 -17.66
N ALA A 333 -19.22 -14.86 -17.62
CA ALA A 333 -18.26 -15.67 -18.37
C ALA A 333 -18.32 -17.15 -17.98
N ASN A 334 -18.44 -17.47 -16.69
CA ASN A 334 -18.57 -18.87 -16.23
C ASN A 334 -19.92 -19.53 -16.60
N VAL A 335 -20.93 -18.74 -16.97
CA VAL A 335 -22.24 -19.25 -17.44
C VAL A 335 -22.22 -19.52 -18.94
N GLU A 336 -21.39 -18.84 -19.72
CA GLU A 336 -21.24 -19.10 -21.17
C GLU A 336 -20.40 -20.34 -21.50
N TYR A 337 -19.65 -20.86 -20.52
CA TYR A 337 -18.80 -22.06 -20.66
C TYR A 337 -19.41 -23.35 -20.05
N ASN A 338 -20.64 -23.32 -19.54
CA ASN A 338 -21.38 -24.50 -19.05
C ASN A 338 -22.68 -24.73 -19.83
#